data_AF-A0A525NSS2-F1
#
_entry.id   AF-A0A525NSS2-F1
#
_cell.length_a   1.000
_cell.length_b   1.000
_cell.length_c   1.000
_cell.angle_alpha   90.00
_cell.angle_beta   90.00
_cell.angle_gamma   90.00
#
_symmetry.space_group_name_H-M   'P 1'
#
loop_
_entity.id
_entity.type
_entity.pdbx_description
1 polymer ?
#
loop_
_entity_poly.entity_id
_entity_poly.type
_entity_poly.pdbx_seq_one_letter_code
_entity_poly.pdbx_strand_id
1 'polypeptide(L)'
;MDHVTPAYETVSLAFGRRILLDSDAIWFISRGVIARELAEGSLKALSLNAPMMAGPVGISLRETTHRNSELTAMVTALQQAALNEVYHELPGAAPRP
;
A
#
# COMPACT_ATOMS: atom_id res chain seq x y z
N MET A 1 -2.24 -22.93 21.21
CA MET A 1 -1.71 -22.23 20.02
C MET A 1 -0.39 -21.66 20.44
N ASP A 2 0.71 -22.18 19.90
CA ASP A 2 2.02 -21.60 20.16
C ASP A 2 2.03 -20.17 19.61
N HIS A 3 2.50 -19.24 20.43
CA HIS A 3 2.61 -17.85 20.02
C HIS A 3 3.70 -17.73 18.95
N VAL A 4 3.31 -17.45 17.71
CA VAL A 4 4.25 -17.07 16.66
C VAL A 4 4.87 -15.73 17.08
N THR A 5 6.20 -15.72 17.28
CA THR A 5 6.96 -14.52 17.60
C THR A 5 7.65 -14.03 16.32
N PRO A 6 7.55 -12.75 15.96
CA PRO A 6 8.23 -12.24 14.78
C PRO A 6 9.75 -12.30 14.98
N ALA A 7 10.47 -12.75 13.95
CA ALA A 7 11.93 -12.67 13.94
C ALA A 7 12.44 -11.22 13.82
N TYR A 8 11.63 -10.35 13.22
CA TYR A 8 11.93 -8.93 13.00
C TYR A 8 10.66 -8.08 13.14
N GLU A 9 10.81 -6.89 13.72
CA GLU A 9 9.79 -5.84 13.73
C GLU A 9 10.40 -4.57 13.14
N THR A 10 9.79 -4.03 12.07
CA THR A 10 10.37 -2.90 11.34
C THR A 10 9.34 -2.15 10.51
N VAL A 11 9.57 -0.85 10.36
CA VAL A 11 8.88 0.03 9.40
C VAL A 11 9.75 0.38 8.20
N SER A 12 11.00 -0.13 8.16
CA SER A 12 11.94 0.16 7.07
C SER A 12 11.67 -0.70 5.85
N LEU A 13 11.24 -0.05 4.77
CA LEU A 13 11.00 -0.70 3.49
C LEU A 13 12.25 -1.37 2.92
N ALA A 14 13.39 -0.68 2.95
CA ALA A 14 14.64 -1.17 2.39
C ALA A 14 15.09 -2.46 3.11
N PHE A 15 14.99 -2.49 4.43
CA PHE A 15 15.31 -3.67 5.23
C PHE A 15 14.33 -4.81 4.96
N GLY A 16 13.01 -4.55 5.05
CA GLY A 16 11.99 -5.57 4.84
C GLY A 16 12.07 -6.24 3.47
N ARG A 17 12.28 -5.45 2.41
CA ARG A 17 12.48 -5.97 1.04
C ARG A 17 13.71 -6.87 0.95
N ARG A 18 14.83 -6.46 1.55
CA ARG A 18 16.06 -7.26 1.47
C ARG A 18 15.90 -8.61 2.17
N ILE A 19 15.25 -8.63 3.34
CA ILE A 19 14.95 -9.88 4.05
C ILE A 19 14.05 -10.79 3.20
N LEU A 20 12.99 -10.26 2.61
CA LEU A 20 12.09 -11.06 1.76
C LEU A 20 12.78 -11.66 0.53
N LEU A 21 13.75 -10.96 -0.06
CA LEU A 21 14.46 -11.44 -1.25
C LEU A 21 15.54 -12.48 -0.92
N ASP A 22 16.08 -12.45 0.30
CA ASP A 22 17.20 -13.29 0.73
C ASP A 22 16.77 -14.47 1.62
N SER A 23 15.46 -14.63 1.91
CA SER A 23 14.95 -15.66 2.82
C SER A 23 13.54 -16.16 2.43
N ASP A 24 12.99 -17.08 3.23
CA ASP A 24 11.61 -17.56 3.15
C ASP A 24 10.66 -16.81 4.11
N ALA A 25 11.07 -15.65 4.62
CA ALA A 25 10.27 -14.85 5.53
C ALA A 25 8.95 -14.39 4.89
N ILE A 26 7.91 -14.25 5.72
CA ILE A 26 6.62 -13.66 5.35
C ILE A 26 6.50 -12.31 6.03
N TRP A 27 6.06 -11.29 5.28
CA TRP A 27 5.85 -9.95 5.81
C TRP A 27 4.41 -9.49 5.64
N PHE A 28 3.77 -9.12 6.75
CA PHE A 28 2.50 -8.42 6.76
C PHE A 28 2.74 -6.93 6.49
N ILE A 29 2.32 -6.47 5.32
CA ILE A 29 2.52 -5.09 4.88
C ILE A 29 1.38 -4.64 3.96
N SER A 30 1.16 -3.33 3.89
CA SER A 30 0.23 -2.76 2.90
C SER A 30 0.72 -3.05 1.49
N ARG A 31 -0.17 -3.54 0.62
CA ARG A 31 0.15 -3.92 -0.75
C ARG A 31 0.84 -2.80 -1.56
N GLY A 32 0.42 -1.54 -1.38
CA GLY A 32 1.03 -0.38 -2.05
C GLY A 32 2.52 -0.20 -1.76
N VAL A 33 3.00 -0.65 -0.59
CA VAL A 33 4.42 -0.57 -0.21
C VAL A 33 5.31 -1.45 -1.11
N ILE A 34 4.76 -2.56 -1.61
CA ILE A 34 5.47 -3.53 -2.45
C ILE A 34 4.90 -3.62 -3.88
N ALA A 35 4.12 -2.61 -4.32
CA ALA A 35 3.42 -2.67 -5.61
C ALA A 35 4.37 -2.91 -6.79
N ARG A 36 5.57 -2.33 -6.74
CA ARG A 36 6.62 -2.53 -7.74
C ARG A 36 7.10 -3.98 -7.78
N GLU A 37 7.40 -4.58 -6.64
CA GLU A 37 7.89 -5.97 -6.57
C GLU A 37 6.83 -6.97 -7.02
N LEU A 38 5.55 -6.68 -6.76
CA LEU A 38 4.42 -7.46 -7.28
C LEU A 38 4.32 -7.34 -8.81
N ALA A 39 4.47 -6.13 -9.36
CA ALA A 39 4.45 -5.90 -10.81
C ALA A 39 5.64 -6.55 -11.54
N GLU A 40 6.82 -6.53 -10.92
CA GLU A 40 8.03 -7.18 -11.44
C GLU A 40 8.04 -8.71 -11.24
N GLY A 41 7.13 -9.23 -10.41
CA GLY A 41 7.06 -10.65 -10.04
C GLY A 41 8.19 -11.12 -9.13
N SER A 42 8.98 -10.20 -8.57
CA SER A 42 10.06 -10.50 -7.62
C SER A 42 9.54 -10.88 -6.23
N LEU A 43 8.32 -10.44 -5.89
CA LEU A 43 7.56 -10.91 -4.74
C LEU A 43 6.16 -11.37 -5.16
N LYS A 44 5.55 -12.23 -4.35
CA LYS A 44 4.16 -12.70 -4.54
C LYS A 44 3.35 -12.50 -3.28
N ALA A 45 2.09 -12.10 -3.45
CA ALA A 45 1.15 -11.99 -2.35
C ALA A 45 0.61 -13.38 -1.95
N LEU A 46 0.47 -13.62 -0.65
CA LEU A 46 -0.19 -14.80 -0.09
C LEU A 46 -1.62 -14.42 0.31
N SER A 47 -2.63 -15.15 -0.19
CA SER A 47 -4.02 -14.93 0.22
C SER A 47 -4.25 -15.49 1.61
N LEU A 48 -4.59 -14.62 2.56
CA LEU A 48 -4.85 -15.01 3.95
C LEU A 48 -6.30 -15.45 4.20
N ASN A 49 -7.18 -15.39 3.18
CA ASN A 49 -8.64 -15.63 3.33
C ASN A 49 -9.24 -14.94 4.57
N ALA A 50 -8.70 -13.78 4.93
CA ALA A 50 -9.10 -13.00 6.09
C ALA A 50 -9.73 -11.69 5.60
N PRO A 51 -10.74 -11.15 6.32
CA PRO A 51 -11.28 -9.83 5.99
C PRO A 51 -10.15 -8.81 6.01
N MET A 52 -10.13 -7.96 4.99
CA MET A 52 -9.10 -6.95 4.78
C MET A 52 -8.95 -6.08 6.03
N MET A 53 -7.78 -6.13 6.68
CA MET A 53 -7.42 -5.24 7.80
C MET A 53 -6.94 -3.88 7.28
N ALA A 54 -7.68 -3.27 6.36
CA ALA A 54 -7.40 -1.92 5.89
C ALA A 54 -8.32 -0.94 6.61
N GLY A 55 -7.75 -0.11 7.47
CA GLY A 55 -8.43 1.07 7.99
C GLY A 55 -8.55 2.16 6.91
N PRO A 56 -9.44 3.15 7.10
CA PRO A 56 -9.56 4.27 6.17
C PRO A 56 -8.25 5.07 6.10
N VAL A 57 -7.80 5.38 4.88
CA VAL A 57 -6.70 6.33 4.62
C VAL A 57 -7.32 7.70 4.32
N GLY A 58 -6.78 8.76 4.93
CA GLY A 58 -7.33 10.11 4.82
C GLY A 58 -6.26 11.20 4.84
N ILE A 59 -6.71 12.45 4.69
CA ILE A 59 -5.86 13.64 4.72
C ILE A 59 -6.11 14.35 6.05
N SER A 60 -5.07 14.52 6.85
CA SER A 60 -5.11 15.32 8.07
C SER A 60 -4.68 16.75 7.78
N LEU A 61 -5.49 17.72 8.19
CA LEU A 61 -5.20 19.15 8.09
C LEU A 61 -5.18 19.76 9.48
N ARG A 62 -4.42 20.84 9.68
CA ARG A 62 -4.55 21.63 10.92
C ARG A 62 -5.94 22.25 10.94
N GLU A 63 -6.54 22.34 12.11
CA GLU A 63 -7.86 22.97 12.30
C GLU A 63 -7.93 24.39 11.73
N THR A 64 -6.84 25.15 11.84
CA THR A 64 -6.72 26.52 11.32
C THR A 64 -6.40 26.61 9.83
N THR A 65 -6.34 25.49 9.11
CA THR A 65 -6.05 25.48 7.67
C THR A 65 -7.25 25.99 6.89
N HIS A 66 -7.13 27.20 6.33
CA HIS A 66 -8.12 27.69 5.37
C HIS A 66 -7.97 26.98 4.02
N ARG A 67 -9.08 26.53 3.45
CA ARG A 67 -9.10 25.92 2.13
C ARG A 67 -8.76 26.98 1.07
N ASN A 68 -7.72 26.75 0.27
CA ASN A 68 -7.40 27.55 -0.91
C ASN A 68 -7.40 26.68 -2.18
N SER A 69 -7.17 27.33 -3.33
CA SER A 69 -7.12 26.67 -4.64
C SER A 69 -6.04 25.60 -4.71
N GLU A 70 -4.86 25.87 -4.16
CA GLU A 70 -3.69 25.00 -4.25
C GLU A 70 -3.89 23.73 -3.42
N LEU A 71 -4.37 23.87 -2.18
CA LEU A 71 -4.70 22.72 -1.32
C LEU A 71 -5.81 21.88 -1.93
N THR A 72 -6.82 22.51 -2.52
CA THR A 72 -7.91 21.80 -3.19
C THR A 72 -7.39 21.03 -4.39
N ALA A 73 -6.58 21.65 -5.23
CA ALA A 73 -5.94 21.00 -6.37
C ALA A 73 -5.06 19.81 -5.94
N MET A 74 -4.28 19.96 -4.87
CA MET A 74 -3.46 18.88 -4.30
C MET A 74 -4.32 17.71 -3.82
N VAL A 75 -5.38 17.97 -3.04
CA VAL A 75 -6.29 16.92 -2.57
C VAL A 75 -6.94 16.20 -3.75
N THR A 76 -7.40 16.93 -4.77
CA THR A 76 -7.98 16.34 -5.97
C THR A 76 -6.97 15.48 -6.73
N ALA A 77 -5.71 15.93 -6.86
CA ALA A 77 -4.65 15.15 -7.50
C ALA A 77 -4.34 13.85 -6.74
N LEU A 78 -4.29 13.90 -5.40
CA LEU A 78 -4.10 12.71 -4.56
C LEU A 78 -5.26 11.71 -4.70
N GLN A 79 -6.50 12.20 -4.71
CA GLN A 79 -7.69 11.37 -4.92
C GLN A 79 -7.69 10.71 -6.30
N GLN A 80 -7.32 11.46 -7.34
CA GLN A 80 -7.19 10.94 -8.71
C GLN A 80 -6.11 9.85 -8.81
N ALA A 81 -4.95 10.06 -8.21
CA ALA A 81 -3.86 9.09 -8.19
C ALA A 81 -4.28 7.78 -7.49
N ALA A 82 -4.91 7.88 -6.31
CA ALA A 82 -5.38 6.71 -5.57
C ALA A 82 -6.45 5.91 -6.34
N LEU A 83 -7.36 6.59 -7.04
CA LEU A 83 -8.37 5.92 -7.88
C LEU A 83 -7.76 5.23 -9.11
N ASN A 84 -6.66 5.74 -9.65
CA ASN A 84 -5.97 5.11 -10.78
C ASN A 84 -5.27 3.81 -10.38
N GLU A 85 -4.72 3.72 -9.17
CA GLU A 85 -4.10 2.49 -8.66
C GLU A 85 -5.14 1.37 -8.50
N VAL A 86 -6.29 1.69 -7.91
CA VAL A 86 -7.42 0.74 -7.79
C VAL A 86 -7.88 0.24 -9.16
N TYR A 87 -7.88 1.11 -10.18
CA TYR A 87 -8.29 0.75 -11.53
C TYR A 87 -7.32 -0.23 -12.22
N HIS A 88 -6.01 -0.05 -12.04
CA HIS A 88 -5.00 -0.96 -12.58
C HIS A 88 -5.03 -2.37 -11.95
N GLU A 89 -5.65 -2.51 -10.78
CA GLU A 89 -5.77 -3.78 -10.06
C GLU A 89 -6.99 -4.61 -10.48
N LEU A 90 -7.91 -4.03 -11.27
CA LEU A 90 -9.05 -4.75 -11.82
C LEU A 90 -8.62 -5.56 -13.06
N PRO A 91 -8.85 -6.88 -13.09
CA PRO A 91 -8.59 -7.68 -14.28
C PRO A 91 -9.43 -7.18 -15.46
N GLY A 92 -8.78 -6.75 -16.56
CA GLY A 92 -9.46 -6.35 -17.80
C GLY A 92 -9.90 -4.89 -17.91
N ALA A 93 -9.39 -4.00 -17.05
CA ALA A 93 -9.73 -2.59 -17.08
C ALA A 93 -9.21 -1.88 -18.36
N ALA A 94 -10.09 -1.20 -19.11
CA ALA A 94 -9.75 -0.50 -20.35
C ALA A 94 -9.01 0.82 -20.07
N PRO A 95 -8.05 1.27 -20.90
CA PRO A 95 -7.39 2.55 -20.69
C PRO A 95 -8.43 3.68 -20.67
N ARG A 96 -8.31 4.60 -19.71
CA ARG A 96 -9.17 5.79 -19.64
C ARG A 96 -8.93 6.64 -20.91
N PRO A 97 -9.96 7.23 -21.54
CA PRO A 97 -9.79 8.13 -22.68
C PRO A 97 -8.86 9.31 -22.38
#